data_AF-A0AAU2EC27-F1
#
_entry.id   AF-A0AAU2EC27-F1
#
_cell.length_a   1.000
_cell.length_b   1.000
_cell.length_c   1.000
_cell.angle_alpha   90.00
_cell.angle_beta   90.00
_cell.angle_gamma   90.00
#
_symmetry.space_group_name_H-M   'P 1'
#
loop_
_entity.id
_entity.type
_entity.pdbx_description
1 polymer ?
#
loop_
_entity_poly.entity_id
_entity_poly.type
_entity_poly.pdbx_seq_one_letter_code
_entity_poly.pdbx_strand_id
1 'polypeptide(L)' 'MSELTDRELAVLALEGRTWRTTGAKERAVREELDLSATRYYQILNRLLDRQEALAHAPVLVNRLRRVRDAKRAER' A
#
# COMPACT_ATOMS: atom_id res chain seq x y z
N MET A 1 14.82 -1.28 15.01
CA MET A 1 14.30 -1.54 13.66
C MET A 1 13.02 -2.33 13.85
N SER A 2 11.86 -1.70 13.69
CA SER A 2 10.59 -2.40 13.89
C SER A 2 10.25 -3.13 12.60
N GLU A 3 10.24 -4.45 12.66
CA GLU A 3 9.84 -5.29 11.55
C GLU A 3 8.42 -4.92 11.06
N LEU A 4 8.15 -5.17 9.79
CA LEU A 4 6.81 -4.96 9.23
C LEU A 4 5.85 -5.92 9.92
N THR A 5 4.71 -5.41 10.36
CA THR A 5 3.64 -6.27 10.89
C THR A 5 3.03 -7.12 9.77
N ASP A 6 2.43 -8.26 10.10
CA ASP A 6 1.74 -9.12 9.12
C ASP A 6 0.72 -8.34 8.29
N ARG A 7 0.04 -7.39 8.93
CA ARG A 7 -0.93 -6.52 8.28
C ARG A 7 -0.28 -5.54 7.30
N GLU A 8 0.89 -5.01 7.62
CA GLU A 8 1.65 -4.16 6.70
C GLU A 8 2.19 -4.96 5.50
N LEU A 9 2.68 -6.18 5.75
CA LEU A 9 3.10 -7.11 4.70
C LEU A 9 1.94 -7.47 3.77
N ALA A 10 0.76 -7.75 4.33
CA ALA A 10 -0.43 -8.06 3.55
C ALA A 10 -0.92 -6.87 2.71
N VAL A 11 -0.77 -5.63 3.22
CA VAL A 11 -1.03 -4.41 2.43
C VAL A 11 -0.10 -4.32 1.22
N LEU A 12 1.21 -4.55 1.41
CA LEU A 12 2.18 -4.56 0.31
C LEU A 12 1.88 -5.70 -0.68
N ALA A 13 1.50 -6.88 -0.19
CA ALA A 13 1.13 -8.00 -1.04
C ALA A 13 -0.09 -7.69 -1.93
N LEU A 14 -1.13 -7.03 -1.38
CA LEU A 14 -2.29 -6.58 -2.17
C LEU A 14 -1.92 -5.55 -3.23
N GLU A 15 -1.01 -4.62 -2.95
CA GLU A 15 -0.54 -3.64 -3.94
C GLU A 15 0.32 -4.26 -5.05
N GLY A 16 0.96 -5.40 -4.78
CA GLY A 16 1.65 -6.18 -5.80
C GLY A 16 0.71 -6.88 -6.79
N ARG A 17 -0.57 -7.04 -6.46
CA ARG A 17 -1.56 -7.70 -7.33
C ARG A 17 -2.09 -6.75 -8.40
N THR A 18 -2.44 -7.31 -9.55
CA THR A 18 -3.08 -6.55 -10.64
C THR A 18 -4.59 -6.53 -10.43
N TRP A 19 -5.16 -5.34 -10.31
CA TRP A 19 -6.60 -5.13 -10.13
C TRP A 19 -7.23 -4.58 -11.41
N ARG A 20 -8.36 -5.16 -11.83
CA ARG A 20 -9.11 -4.68 -13.01
C ARG A 20 -9.80 -3.34 -12.77
N THR A 21 -10.26 -3.09 -11.54
CA THR A 21 -10.92 -1.84 -11.15
C THR A 21 -10.57 -1.47 -9.72
N THR A 22 -10.66 -0.17 -9.39
CA THR A 22 -10.49 0.32 -8.00
C THR A 22 -11.47 -0.36 -7.05
N GLY A 23 -12.72 -0.59 -7.47
CA GLY A 23 -13.71 -1.28 -6.66
C GLY A 23 -13.37 -2.75 -6.38
N ALA A 24 -12.73 -3.46 -7.31
CA ALA A 24 -12.26 -4.82 -7.06
C ALA A 24 -11.17 -4.86 -5.98
N LYS A 25 -10.24 -3.92 -6.02
CA LYS A 25 -9.22 -3.76 -5.00
C LYS A 25 -9.82 -3.46 -3.63
N GLU A 26 -10.75 -2.50 -3.55
CA GLU A 26 -11.38 -2.13 -2.28
C GLU A 26 -12.20 -3.27 -1.66
N ARG A 27 -12.84 -4.11 -2.48
CA ARG A 27 -13.51 -5.32 -1.98
C ARG A 27 -12.51 -6.29 -1.38
N ALA A 28 -11.43 -6.61 -2.09
CA ALA A 28 -10.39 -7.50 -1.56
C ALA A 28 -9.73 -6.94 -0.28
N VAL A 29 -9.53 -5.62 -0.19
CA VAL A 29 -9.06 -4.96 1.04
C VAL A 29 -10.01 -5.19 2.21
N ARG A 30 -11.33 -5.09 1.98
CA ARG A 30 -12.34 -5.38 3.01
C ARG A 30 -12.41 -6.85 3.36
N GLU A 31 -12.37 -7.73 2.37
CA GLU A 31 -12.55 -9.18 2.55
C GLU A 31 -11.31 -9.86 3.14
N GLU A 32 -10.10 -9.49 2.70
CA GLU A 32 -8.84 -10.13 3.11
C GLU A 32 -8.22 -9.48 4.34
N LEU A 33 -8.34 -8.15 4.51
CA LEU A 33 -7.69 -7.42 5.59
C LEU A 33 -8.65 -6.88 6.66
N ASP A 34 -9.96 -7.02 6.45
CA ASP A 34 -10.99 -6.42 7.29
C ASP A 34 -10.78 -4.91 7.50
N LEU A 35 -10.40 -4.20 6.43
CA LEU A 35 -10.10 -2.77 6.45
C LEU A 35 -11.09 -1.94 5.64
N SER A 36 -11.45 -0.80 6.19
CA SER A 36 -12.01 0.29 5.38
C SER A 36 -10.96 0.84 4.41
N ALA A 37 -11.42 1.34 3.25
CA ALA A 37 -10.54 1.94 2.25
C ALA A 37 -9.68 3.07 2.83
N THR A 38 -10.28 3.91 3.69
CA THR A 38 -9.57 4.99 4.38
C THR A 38 -8.42 4.45 5.24
N ARG A 39 -8.68 3.42 6.07
CA ARG A 39 -7.65 2.84 6.94
C ARG A 39 -6.54 2.16 6.13
N TYR A 40 -6.89 1.51 5.03
CA TYR A 40 -5.94 0.92 4.10
C TYR A 40 -4.97 1.95 3.53
N TYR A 41 -5.48 3.05 2.95
CA TYR A 41 -4.63 4.09 2.39
C TYR A 41 -3.81 4.84 3.46
N GLN A 42 -4.30 4.96 4.71
CA GLN A 42 -3.50 5.49 5.82
C GLN A 42 -2.32 4.59 6.19
N ILE A 43 -2.50 3.28 6.20
CA ILE A 43 -1.42 2.32 6.45
C ILE A 43 -0.43 2.35 5.28
N LEU A 44 -0.94 2.28 4.06
CA LEU A 44 -0.12 2.34 2.86
C LEU A 44 0.76 3.59 2.83
N ASN A 45 0.18 4.78 3.06
CA ASN A 45 0.94 6.03 3.04
C ASN A 45 2.07 6.03 4.08
N ARG A 46 1.83 5.49 5.28
CA ARG A 46 2.89 5.35 6.29
C ARG A 46 3.97 4.37 5.86
N LEU A 47 3.59 3.24 5.25
CA LEU A 47 4.55 2.25 4.75
C LEU A 47 5.49 2.82 3.69
N LEU A 48 5.00 3.71 2.83
CA LEU A 48 5.83 4.32 1.79
C LEU A 48 6.96 5.19 2.34
N ASP A 49 6.88 5.62 3.60
CA ASP A 49 7.91 6.42 4.27
C ASP A 49 8.83 5.58 5.18
N ARG A 50 8.58 4.26 5.29
CA ARG A 50 9.35 3.34 6.13
C ARG A 50 10.47 2.65 5.35
N GLN A 51 11.66 2.59 5.93
CA GLN A 51 12.81 1.88 5.33
C GLN A 51 12.57 0.37 5.23
N GLU A 52 11.82 -0.21 6.16
CA GLU A 52 11.54 -1.65 6.18
C GLU A 52 10.66 -2.07 4.99
N ALA A 53 9.69 -1.23 4.61
CA ALA A 53 8.89 -1.46 3.41
C ALA A 53 9.75 -1.41 2.14
N LEU A 54 10.70 -0.47 2.08
CA LEU A 54 11.64 -0.35 0.97
C LEU A 54 12.58 -1.57 0.89
N ALA A 55 13.04 -2.08 2.03
CA ALA A 55 13.86 -3.29 2.07
C ALA A 55 13.08 -4.54 1.63
N HIS A 56 11.80 -4.64 1.99
CA HIS A 56 10.97 -5.79 1.64
C HIS A 56 10.53 -5.79 0.16
N ALA A 57 10.08 -4.64 -0.37
CA ALA A 57 9.55 -4.55 -1.73
C ALA A 57 10.01 -3.25 -2.44
N PRO A 58 11.31 -3.12 -2.76
CA PRO A 58 11.90 -1.85 -3.20
C PRO A 58 11.26 -1.29 -4.46
N VAL A 59 11.00 -2.14 -5.46
CA VAL A 59 10.42 -1.71 -6.74
C VAL A 59 8.98 -1.24 -6.56
N LEU A 60 8.18 -2.00 -5.80
CA LEU A 60 6.77 -1.67 -5.52
C LEU A 60 6.67 -0.36 -4.75
N VAL A 61 7.44 -0.22 -3.66
CA VAL A 61 7.42 0.97 -2.82
C VAL A 61 7.85 2.21 -3.61
N ASN A 62 8.92 2.13 -4.40
CA ASN A 62 9.34 3.27 -5.23
C ASN A 62 8.29 3.66 -6.28
N ARG A 63 7.63 2.68 -6.92
CA ARG A 63 6.53 2.95 -7.85
C ARG A 63 5.38 3.68 -7.15
N LEU A 64 4.95 3.20 -5.98
CA LEU A 64 3.86 3.79 -5.21
C LEU A 64 4.21 5.19 -4.70
N ARG A 65 5.45 5.42 -4.27
CA ARG A 65 5.95 6.76 -3.90
C ARG A 65 5.83 7.73 -5.07
N ARG A 66 6.31 7.34 -6.27
CA ARG A 66 6.17 8.17 -7.48
C ARG A 66 4.71 8.50 -7.80
N VAL A 67 3.79 7.53 -7.70
CA VAL A 67 2.36 7.77 -7.93
C VAL A 67 1.78 8.75 -6.91
N ARG A 68 2.17 8.62 -5.62
CA ARG A 68 1.74 9.54 -4.56
C ARG A 68 2.25 10.96 -4.80
N ASP A 69 3.52 11.09 -5.17
CA ASP A 69 4.17 12.38 -5.36
C ASP A 69 3.62 13.09 -6.61
N ALA A 70 3.35 12.34 -7.69
CA ALA A 70 2.65 12.86 -8.87
C ALA A 70 1.26 13.40 -8.52
N LYS A 71 0.47 12.66 -7.73
CA LYS A 71 -0.84 13.13 -7.26
C LYS A 71 -0.78 14.36 -6.35
N ARG A 72 0.35 14.57 -5.65
CA ARG A 72 0.57 15.76 -4.83
C ARG A 72 0.95 16.97 -5.67
N ALA A 73 1.72 16.78 -6.75
CA ALA A 73 2.13 17.84 -7.65
C ALA A 73 0.99 18.37 -8.53
N GLU A 74 -0.06 17.58 -8.75
CA GLU A 74 -1.27 17.99 -9.50
C GLU A 74 -2.25 18.83 -8.66
N ARG A 75 -2.03 18.96 -7.34
CA ARG A 75 -2.84 19.79 -6.43
C ARG A 75 -2.20 21.15 -6.21
#